data_AF-A0A645FNC3-F1
#
_entry.id   AF-A0A645FNC3-F1
#
_cell.length_a   1.000
_cell.length_b   1.000
_cell.length_c   1.000
_cell.angle_alpha   90.00
_cell.angle_beta   90.00
_cell.angle_gamma   90.00
#
_symmetry.space_group_name_H-M   'P 1'
#
loop_
_entity.id
_entity.type
_entity.pdbx_description
1 polymer ?
#
loop_
_entity_poly.entity_id
_entity_poly.type
_entity_poly.pdbx_seq_one_letter_code
_entity_poly.pdbx_strand_id
1 'polypeptide(L)'
;MGVLCVEFFVLDNGQLVVNEIAPRPHNSGHYSQNAMDVSQFELQVRCMTNLPLVQPRQHSATVMLNLLGDLWFRNGDSAQAPAWDQVLALPGAHLHLYGKVDAKPARKMGHLNITAASPEKARETALKAAEILGIEAF
;
A
#
# COMPACT_ATOMS: atom_id res chain seq x y z
N MET A 1 -2.95 24.50 -1.24
CA MET A 1 -3.37 23.50 -0.22
C MET A 1 -3.27 22.13 -0.87
N GLY A 2 -2.62 21.14 -0.22
CA GLY A 2 -2.26 19.84 -0.82
C GLY A 2 -3.24 18.71 -0.53
N VAL A 3 -2.74 17.47 -0.48
CA VAL A 3 -3.51 16.29 -0.04
C VAL A 3 -3.50 16.18 1.48
N LEU A 4 -4.63 15.78 2.06
CA LEU A 4 -4.84 15.54 3.49
C LEU A 4 -5.40 14.13 3.66
N CYS A 5 -4.85 13.37 4.61
CA CYS A 5 -5.46 12.11 5.08
C CYS A 5 -5.95 12.30 6.51
N VAL A 6 -7.16 11.80 6.80
CA VAL A 6 -7.75 11.78 8.14
C VAL A 6 -8.04 10.33 8.47
N GLU A 7 -7.50 9.87 9.60
CA GLU A 7 -7.73 8.53 10.11
C GLU A 7 -8.84 8.58 11.16
N PHE A 8 -9.67 7.55 11.17
CA PHE A 8 -10.80 7.44 12.07
C PHE A 8 -10.81 6.08 12.77
N PHE A 9 -11.37 6.01 13.97
CA PHE A 9 -11.86 4.77 14.56
C PHE A 9 -13.37 4.66 14.41
N VAL A 10 -13.85 3.46 14.11
CA VAL A 10 -15.25 3.09 14.24
C VAL A 10 -15.36 2.31 15.55
N LEU A 11 -16.07 2.86 16.53
CA LEU A 11 -16.28 2.21 17.82
C LEU A 11 -17.37 1.13 17.72
N ASP A 12 -17.44 0.20 18.68
CA ASP A 12 -18.42 -0.90 18.68
C ASP A 12 -19.88 -0.43 18.63
N ASN A 13 -20.16 0.78 19.13
CA ASN A 13 -21.47 1.41 19.08
C ASN A 13 -21.77 2.13 17.74
N GLY A 14 -20.89 2.00 16.74
CA GLY A 14 -21.00 2.60 15.41
C GLY A 14 -20.56 4.06 15.33
N GLN A 15 -20.07 4.66 16.42
CA GLN A 15 -19.57 6.04 16.39
C GLN A 15 -18.25 6.14 15.62
N LEU A 16 -18.12 7.18 14.78
CA LEU A 16 -16.90 7.52 14.06
C LEU A 16 -16.17 8.64 14.81
N VAL A 17 -14.93 8.39 15.22
CA VAL A 17 -14.08 9.39 15.91
C VAL A 17 -12.80 9.65 15.11
N VAL A 18 -12.40 10.92 15.00
CA VAL A 18 -11.11 11.29 14.37
C VAL A 18 -9.98 10.84 15.28
N ASN A 19 -8.99 10.15 14.71
CA ASN A 19 -7.78 9.72 15.40
C ASN A 19 -6.59 10.65 15.08
N GLU A 20 -6.19 10.72 13.81
CA GLU A 20 -5.00 11.48 13.37
C GLU A 20 -5.26 12.17 12.02
N ILE A 21 -4.52 13.24 11.76
CA ILE A 21 -4.53 13.98 10.49
C ILE A 21 -3.11 14.07 9.94
N ALA A 22 -2.91 13.61 8.70
CA ALA A 22 -1.66 13.74 7.96
C ALA A 22 -1.81 14.78 6.83
N PRO A 23 -1.17 15.97 6.90
CA PRO A 23 -1.25 17.03 5.88
C PRO A 23 -0.34 16.77 4.67
N ARG A 24 -0.37 15.54 4.15
CA ARG A 24 0.43 15.04 3.04
C ARG A 24 -0.21 13.78 2.43
N PRO A 25 0.25 13.30 1.28
CA PRO A 25 0.02 11.91 0.89
C PRO A 25 0.34 10.95 2.02
N HIS A 26 -0.47 9.92 2.14
CA HIS A 26 -0.44 8.98 3.26
C HIS A 26 -0.20 7.56 2.79
N ASN A 27 0.33 6.72 3.69
CA ASN A 27 0.67 5.35 3.37
C ASN A 27 -0.55 4.55 2.94
N SER A 28 -1.69 4.77 3.61
CA SER A 28 -2.96 4.14 3.28
C SER A 28 -3.51 4.54 1.90
N GLY A 29 -2.94 5.56 1.25
CA GLY A 29 -3.33 5.99 -0.09
C GLY A 29 -2.47 5.44 -1.23
N HIS A 30 -1.39 4.67 -0.97
CA HIS A 30 -0.49 4.22 -2.05
C HIS A 30 -1.18 3.31 -3.07
N TYR A 31 -2.25 2.62 -2.69
CA TYR A 31 -3.06 1.81 -3.61
C TYR A 31 -3.57 2.63 -4.81
N SER A 32 -3.77 3.94 -4.64
CA SER A 32 -4.26 4.84 -5.70
C SER A 32 -3.33 4.91 -6.90
N GLN A 33 -2.05 4.53 -6.77
CA GLN A 33 -1.12 4.46 -7.89
C GLN A 33 -1.46 3.37 -8.91
N ASN A 34 -2.14 2.29 -8.50
CA ASN A 34 -2.43 1.15 -9.37
C ASN A 34 -3.92 0.86 -9.53
N ALA A 35 -4.79 1.40 -8.67
CA ALA A 35 -6.21 1.07 -8.65
C ALA A 35 -7.13 2.24 -8.96
N MET A 36 -6.60 3.46 -9.12
CA MET A 36 -7.36 4.67 -9.43
C MET A 36 -6.84 5.36 -10.68
N ASP A 37 -7.71 6.09 -11.36
CA ASP A 37 -7.36 6.90 -12.53
C ASP A 37 -6.50 8.12 -12.19
N VAL A 38 -6.60 8.63 -10.96
CA VAL A 38 -5.75 9.70 -10.43
C VAL A 38 -5.23 9.32 -9.05
N SER A 39 -3.90 9.27 -8.91
CA SER A 39 -3.27 8.92 -7.64
C SER A 39 -3.24 10.09 -6.66
N GLN A 40 -3.04 9.80 -5.36
CA GLN A 40 -2.82 10.84 -4.35
C GLN A 40 -1.62 11.76 -4.67
N PHE A 41 -0.61 11.26 -5.39
CA PHE A 41 0.55 12.06 -5.78
C PHE A 41 0.23 12.99 -6.94
N GLU A 42 -0.58 12.54 -7.89
CA GLU A 42 -1.05 13.40 -8.97
C GLU A 42 -1.97 14.50 -8.43
N LEU A 43 -2.89 14.17 -7.52
CA LEU A 43 -3.69 15.18 -6.82
C LEU A 43 -2.82 16.18 -6.07
N GLN A 44 -1.74 15.72 -5.41
CA GLN A 44 -0.80 16.62 -4.75
C GLN A 44 -0.16 17.59 -5.74
N VAL A 45 0.32 17.10 -6.88
CA VAL A 45 0.89 17.95 -7.95
C VAL A 45 -0.14 18.95 -8.45
N ARG A 46 -1.35 18.51 -8.80
CA ARG A 46 -2.43 19.39 -9.30
C ARG A 46 -2.77 20.48 -8.28
N CYS A 47 -2.89 20.12 -7.01
CA CYS A 47 -3.10 21.04 -5.90
C CYS A 47 -1.97 22.08 -5.74
N MET A 48 -0.71 21.66 -5.86
CA MET A 48 0.46 22.55 -5.71
C MET A 48 0.63 23.49 -6.90
N THR A 49 0.13 23.11 -8.07
CA THR A 49 0.29 23.84 -9.34
C THR A 49 -0.98 24.54 -9.81
N ASN A 50 -2.04 24.55 -8.98
CA ASN A 50 -3.34 25.14 -9.28
C ASN A 50 -3.97 24.60 -10.58
N LEU A 51 -3.77 23.30 -10.85
CA LEU A 51 -4.41 22.59 -11.96
C LEU A 51 -5.78 22.04 -11.54
N PRO A 52 -6.68 21.74 -12.51
CA PRO A 52 -7.99 21.19 -12.20
C PRO A 52 -7.93 19.88 -11.39
N LEU A 53 -8.69 19.84 -10.31
CA LEU A 53 -8.92 18.62 -9.54
C LEU A 53 -10.10 17.88 -10.15
N VAL A 54 -9.93 16.60 -10.40
CA VAL A 54 -10.98 15.71 -10.89
C VAL A 54 -11.39 14.76 -9.77
N GLN A 55 -12.64 14.33 -9.78
CA GLN A 55 -13.11 13.29 -8.87
C GLN A 55 -12.40 11.98 -9.21
N PRO A 56 -11.56 11.41 -8.33
CA PRO A 56 -10.88 10.16 -8.61
C PRO A 56 -11.88 9.00 -8.65
N ARG A 57 -11.69 8.09 -9.60
CA ARG A 57 -12.48 6.86 -9.74
C ARG A 57 -11.56 5.66 -9.53
N GLN A 58 -11.95 4.80 -8.59
CA GLN A 58 -11.33 3.50 -8.43
C GLN A 58 -11.82 2.57 -9.55
N HIS A 59 -10.90 2.08 -10.37
CA HIS A 59 -11.21 1.20 -11.51
C HIS A 59 -11.03 -0.28 -11.18
N SER A 60 -10.32 -0.62 -10.09
CA SER A 60 -10.07 -2.00 -9.68
C SER A 60 -10.13 -2.15 -8.17
N ALA A 61 -10.63 -3.30 -7.70
CA ALA A 61 -10.51 -3.66 -6.30
C ALA A 61 -9.02 -3.86 -5.95
N THR A 62 -8.63 -3.58 -4.72
CA THR A 62 -7.21 -3.59 -4.35
C THR A 62 -6.96 -3.91 -2.88
N VAL A 63 -5.81 -4.53 -2.62
CA VAL A 63 -5.21 -4.69 -1.29
C VAL A 63 -3.77 -4.18 -1.36
N MET A 64 -3.35 -3.44 -0.34
CA MET A 64 -1.97 -2.97 -0.21
C MET A 64 -1.30 -3.61 1.00
N LEU A 65 -0.13 -4.20 0.80
CA LEU A 65 0.72 -4.71 1.87
C LEU A 65 1.94 -3.78 2.06
N ASN A 66 2.24 -3.42 3.29
CA ASN A 66 3.53 -2.80 3.59
C ASN A 66 4.63 -3.85 3.56
N LEU A 67 5.76 -3.51 2.94
CA LEU A 67 6.95 -4.36 2.92
C LEU A 67 7.96 -3.77 3.91
N LEU A 68 8.07 -4.40 5.08
CA LEU A 68 9.02 -3.98 6.12
C LEU A 68 10.37 -4.67 5.93
N GLY A 69 11.43 -4.10 6.50
CA GLY A 69 12.78 -4.65 6.39
C GLY A 69 12.92 -6.02 7.06
N ASP A 70 12.02 -6.39 7.96
CA ASP A 70 11.91 -7.71 8.59
C ASP A 70 11.85 -8.84 7.55
N LEU A 71 11.27 -8.57 6.37
CA LEU A 71 11.19 -9.53 5.27
C LEU A 71 12.58 -9.99 4.79
N TRP A 72 13.62 -9.16 4.94
CA TRP A 72 14.99 -9.52 4.56
C TRP A 72 15.66 -10.45 5.56
N PHE A 73 15.16 -10.58 6.77
CA PHE A 73 15.78 -11.38 7.85
C PHE A 73 14.98 -12.64 8.19
N ARG A 74 14.01 -13.02 7.33
CA ARG A 74 13.13 -14.17 7.58
C ARG A 74 13.89 -15.50 7.71
N ASN A 75 14.98 -15.66 6.96
CA ASN A 75 15.75 -16.90 6.90
C ASN A 75 17.03 -16.86 7.75
N GLY A 76 17.13 -15.93 8.72
CA GLY A 76 18.25 -15.79 9.63
C GLY A 76 18.78 -14.35 9.72
N ASP A 77 19.92 -14.19 10.40
CA ASP A 77 20.48 -12.86 10.73
C ASP A 77 21.10 -12.12 9.53
N SER A 78 21.38 -12.83 8.43
CA SER A 78 21.87 -12.21 7.19
C SER A 78 20.69 -11.73 6.34
N ALA A 79 20.75 -10.47 5.91
CA ALA A 79 19.78 -9.92 4.98
C ALA A 79 19.80 -10.70 3.64
N GLN A 80 18.65 -11.24 3.25
CA GLN A 80 18.41 -11.92 1.98
C GLN A 80 17.27 -11.24 1.24
N ALA A 81 17.34 -11.19 -0.09
CA ALA A 81 16.24 -10.65 -0.87
C ALA A 81 14.99 -11.54 -0.71
N PRO A 82 13.81 -10.97 -0.43
CA PRO A 82 12.56 -11.72 -0.47
C PRO A 82 12.28 -12.31 -1.87
N ALA A 83 11.40 -13.31 -1.94
CA ALA A 83 11.06 -14.04 -3.17
C ALA A 83 10.21 -13.21 -4.14
N TRP A 84 10.77 -12.13 -4.69
CA TRP A 84 10.08 -11.18 -5.56
C TRP A 84 9.61 -11.80 -6.87
N ASP A 85 10.35 -12.78 -7.39
CA ASP A 85 9.98 -13.56 -8.58
C ASP A 85 8.64 -14.27 -8.40
N GLN A 86 8.44 -14.92 -7.24
CA GLN A 86 7.19 -15.60 -6.91
C GLN A 86 6.04 -14.62 -6.67
N VAL A 87 6.31 -13.50 -6.01
CA VAL A 87 5.30 -12.44 -5.79
C VAL A 87 4.87 -11.81 -7.10
N LEU A 88 5.80 -11.50 -8.00
CA LEU A 88 5.51 -10.87 -9.29
C LEU A 88 4.85 -11.83 -10.29
N ALA A 89 4.94 -13.15 -10.06
CA ALA A 89 4.17 -14.13 -10.81
C ALA A 89 2.67 -14.13 -10.45
N LEU A 90 2.28 -13.52 -9.32
CA LEU A 90 0.87 -13.43 -8.93
C LEU A 90 0.11 -12.41 -9.80
N PRO A 91 -1.13 -12.72 -10.23
CA PRO A 91 -1.89 -11.83 -11.09
C PRO A 91 -2.22 -10.52 -10.37
N GLY A 92 -1.94 -9.39 -11.03
CA GLY A 92 -2.27 -8.07 -10.50
C GLY A 92 -1.34 -7.58 -9.39
N ALA A 93 -0.18 -8.22 -9.17
CA ALA A 93 0.84 -7.76 -8.25
C ALA A 93 1.64 -6.58 -8.83
N HIS A 94 1.74 -5.48 -8.06
CA HIS A 94 2.51 -4.28 -8.40
C HIS A 94 3.49 -3.98 -7.26
N LEU A 95 4.75 -4.34 -7.46
CA LEU A 95 5.81 -4.17 -6.47
C LEU A 95 6.40 -2.76 -6.53
N HIS A 96 6.40 -2.04 -5.41
CA HIS A 96 7.01 -0.72 -5.26
C HIS A 96 8.08 -0.76 -4.18
N LEU A 97 9.35 -0.84 -4.59
CA LEU A 97 10.51 -0.73 -3.68
C LEU A 97 11.05 0.70 -3.67
N TYR A 98 11.37 1.22 -2.48
CA TYR A 98 11.78 2.63 -2.31
C TYR A 98 13.27 2.89 -2.57
N GLY A 99 14.02 1.91 -3.11
CA GLY A 99 15.45 2.04 -3.39
C GLY A 99 16.34 2.24 -2.15
N LYS A 100 15.84 1.86 -0.96
CA LYS A 100 16.62 1.93 0.28
C LYS A 100 17.65 0.79 0.30
N VAL A 101 18.93 1.15 0.44
CA VAL A 101 20.06 0.20 0.41
C VAL A 101 20.01 -0.77 1.59
N ASP A 102 19.80 -0.26 2.81
CA ASP A 102 19.83 -1.09 4.02
C ASP A 102 18.43 -1.45 4.52
N ALA A 103 18.11 -2.75 4.55
CA ALA A 103 16.97 -3.26 5.29
C ALA A 103 17.24 -3.17 6.79
N LYS A 104 16.25 -2.71 7.55
CA LYS A 104 16.27 -2.67 9.03
C LYS A 104 14.92 -3.13 9.56
N PRO A 105 14.87 -3.82 10.72
CA PRO A 105 13.61 -4.18 11.35
C PRO A 105 12.66 -2.99 11.47
N ALA A 106 11.37 -3.22 11.20
CA ALA A 106 10.27 -2.24 11.14
C ALA A 106 10.43 -1.08 10.13
N ARG A 107 11.52 -1.03 9.34
CA ARG A 107 11.72 0.02 8.33
C ARG A 107 10.87 -0.29 7.11
N LYS A 108 10.01 0.64 6.69
CA LYS A 108 9.28 0.51 5.41
C LYS A 108 10.25 0.51 4.23
N MET A 109 10.40 -0.62 3.55
CA MET A 109 11.26 -0.82 2.39
C MET A 109 10.51 -0.68 1.07
N GLY A 110 9.19 -0.90 1.09
CA GLY A 110 8.32 -0.76 -0.06
C GLY A 110 6.87 -0.99 0.31
N HIS A 111 6.05 -1.16 -0.73
CA HIS A 111 4.70 -1.70 -0.62
C HIS A 111 4.40 -2.58 -1.83
N LEU A 112 3.43 -3.47 -1.67
CA LEU A 112 2.86 -4.27 -2.75
C LEU A 112 1.39 -3.90 -2.90
N ASN A 113 1.01 -3.40 -4.06
CA ASN A 113 -0.41 -3.25 -4.41
C ASN A 113 -0.85 -4.49 -5.19
N ILE A 114 -2.03 -5.01 -4.88
CA ILE A 114 -2.62 -6.14 -5.60
C ILE A 114 -3.99 -5.75 -6.11
N THR A 115 -4.14 -5.67 -7.43
CA THR A 115 -5.39 -5.27 -8.08
C THR A 115 -6.14 -6.47 -8.64
N ALA A 116 -7.45 -6.50 -8.48
CA ALA A 116 -8.30 -7.54 -9.07
C ALA A 116 -9.68 -7.01 -9.47
N ALA A 117 -10.47 -7.88 -10.11
CA ALA A 117 -11.84 -7.56 -10.51
C ALA A 117 -12.82 -7.47 -9.32
N SER A 118 -12.49 -8.06 -8.17
CA SER A 118 -13.31 -7.98 -6.94
C SER A 118 -12.42 -7.93 -5.69
N PRO A 119 -12.92 -7.38 -4.56
CA PRO A 119 -12.18 -7.34 -3.30
C PRO A 119 -11.75 -8.72 -2.81
N GLU A 120 -12.59 -9.75 -2.99
CA GLU A 120 -12.32 -11.12 -2.57
C GLU A 120 -11.11 -11.69 -3.32
N LYS A 121 -11.05 -11.49 -4.64
CA LYS A 121 -9.90 -11.94 -5.46
C LYS A 121 -8.63 -11.17 -5.15
N ALA A 122 -8.73 -9.88 -4.86
CA ALA A 122 -7.58 -9.07 -4.43
C ALA A 122 -7.04 -9.58 -3.08
N ARG A 123 -7.93 -9.87 -2.12
CA ARG A 123 -7.56 -10.45 -0.83
C ARG A 123 -6.98 -11.85 -0.95
N GLU A 124 -7.57 -12.73 -1.76
CA GLU A 124 -7.04 -14.08 -2.00
C GLU A 124 -5.61 -14.03 -2.52
N THR A 125 -5.35 -13.16 -3.50
CA THR A 125 -4.00 -13.01 -4.07
C THR A 125 -3.04 -12.35 -3.07
N ALA A 126 -3.52 -11.42 -2.24
CA ALA A 126 -2.72 -10.82 -1.17
C ALA A 126 -2.36 -11.80 -0.06
N LEU A 127 -3.24 -12.74 0.29
CA LEU A 127 -2.93 -13.81 1.22
C LEU A 127 -1.86 -14.76 0.66
N LYS A 128 -1.91 -15.09 -0.64
CA LYS A 128 -0.82 -15.86 -1.30
C LYS A 128 0.50 -15.09 -1.28
N ALA A 129 0.48 -13.79 -1.55
CA ALA A 129 1.67 -12.95 -1.47
C ALA A 129 2.21 -12.87 -0.02
N ALA A 130 1.33 -12.75 0.97
CA ALA A 130 1.67 -12.74 2.38
C ALA A 130 2.33 -14.06 2.80
N GLU A 131 1.80 -15.21 2.36
CA GLU A 131 2.39 -16.53 2.62
C GLU A 131 3.82 -16.65 2.04
N ILE A 132 4.00 -16.28 0.77
CA ILE A 132 5.31 -16.25 0.09
C ILE A 132 6.29 -15.38 0.87
N LEU A 133 5.84 -14.21 1.33
CA LEU A 133 6.68 -13.23 2.03
C LEU A 133 6.83 -13.51 3.53
N GLY A 134 5.99 -14.33 4.13
CA GLY A 134 5.99 -14.63 5.57
C GLY A 134 5.35 -13.53 6.41
N ILE A 135 4.40 -12.81 5.82
CA ILE A 135 3.56 -11.83 6.51
C ILE A 135 2.37 -12.57 7.13
N GLU A 136 1.98 -12.19 8.34
CA GLU A 136 0.79 -12.74 8.99
C GLU A 136 -0.47 -12.53 8.15
N ALA A 137 -1.36 -13.54 8.14
CA ALA A 137 -2.61 -13.48 7.41
C ALA A 137 -3.60 -12.48 8.03
N PHE A 138 -4.49 -11.91 7.21
CA PHE A 138 -5.47 -10.89 7.58
C PHE A 138 -6.79 -11.11 6.84
#